data_AF-A0A3N5KSN7-F1
#
_entry.id   AF-A0A3N5KSN7-F1
#
_cell.length_a   1.000
_cell.length_b   1.000
_cell.length_c   1.000
_cell.angle_alpha   90.00
_cell.angle_beta   90.00
_cell.angle_gamma   90.00
#
_symmetry.space_group_name_H-M   'P 1'
#
loop_
_entity.id
_entity.type
_entity.pdbx_description
1 polymer ?
#
loop_
_entity_poly.entity_id
_entity_poly.type
_entity_poly.pdbx_seq_one_letter_code
_entity_poly.pdbx_strand_id
1 'polypeptide(L)' 'MNTHTAELHCVNCHASEQDTPLLHLRSNGNELWICSQCLPTLIHAPQKLAGKIEHTDRIKPAPHHHE' A
#
# COMPACT_ATOMS: atom_id res chain seq x y z
N MET A 1 -13.48 25.10 -15.36
CA MET A 1 -13.27 24.56 -14.01
C MET A 1 -12.16 23.54 -14.16
N ASN A 2 -10.89 23.90 -13.91
CA ASN A 2 -9.78 22.98 -14.13
C ASN A 2 -9.41 22.32 -12.80
N THR A 3 -10.22 21.33 -12.41
CA THR A 3 -9.85 20.38 -11.35
C THR A 3 -8.70 19.53 -11.87
N HIS A 4 -7.46 19.95 -11.60
CA HIS A 4 -6.32 19.05 -11.68
C HIS A 4 -6.39 18.13 -10.45
N THR A 5 -7.11 17.03 -10.58
CA THR A 5 -7.09 15.97 -9.56
C THR A 5 -5.68 15.40 -9.56
N ALA A 6 -4.99 15.43 -8.41
CA ALA A 6 -3.68 14.83 -8.29
C ALA A 6 -3.81 13.31 -8.53
N GLU A 7 -3.04 12.79 -9.49
CA GLU A 7 -3.09 11.38 -9.88
C GLU A 7 -2.56 10.49 -8.75
N LEU A 8 -3.34 9.47 -8.39
CA LEU A 8 -3.01 8.54 -7.32
C LEU A 8 -2.06 7.45 -7.82
N HIS A 9 -1.12 7.04 -6.96
CA HIS A 9 -0.08 6.07 -7.30
C HIS A 9 0.09 5.02 -6.21
N CYS A 10 0.37 3.78 -6.62
CA CYS A 10 0.72 2.70 -5.71
C CYS A 10 2.02 3.01 -4.96
N VAL A 11 1.99 2.94 -3.63
CA VAL A 11 3.13 3.19 -2.74
C VAL A 11 4.32 2.24 -2.98
N ASN A 12 4.09 1.06 -3.57
CA ASN A 12 5.14 0.07 -3.79
C ASN A 12 5.77 0.14 -5.18
N CYS A 13 4.93 0.14 -6.22
CA CYS A 13 5.38 0.03 -7.62
C CYS A 13 5.16 1.30 -8.44
N HIS A 14 4.50 2.32 -7.90
CA HIS A 14 4.17 3.58 -8.58
C HIS A 14 3.30 3.43 -9.84
N ALA A 15 2.61 2.31 -10.03
CA ALA A 15 1.55 2.24 -11.03
C ALA A 15 0.44 3.23 -10.68
N SER A 16 -0.08 3.94 -11.68
CA SER A 16 -1.13 4.93 -11.46
C SER A 16 -2.51 4.26 -11.43
N GLU A 17 -3.51 5.01 -10.96
CA GLU A 17 -4.91 4.57 -11.01
C GLU A 17 -5.44 4.39 -12.44
N GLN A 18 -4.74 4.89 -13.46
CA GLN A 18 -5.07 4.65 -14.87
C GLN A 18 -4.56 3.29 -15.36
N ASP A 19 -3.45 2.80 -14.80
CA ASP A 19 -2.84 1.52 -15.19
C ASP A 19 -3.50 0.32 -14.51
N THR A 20 -3.91 0.47 -13.24
CA THR A 20 -4.43 -0.63 -12.43
C THR A 20 -5.31 -0.11 -11.27
N PRO A 21 -6.31 -0.90 -10.82
CA PRO A 21 -7.08 -0.52 -9.63
C PRO A 21 -6.19 -0.31 -8.41
N LEU A 22 -6.37 0.84 -7.76
CA LEU A 22 -5.77 1.17 -6.47
C LEU A 22 -6.79 0.98 -5.35
N LEU A 23 -6.33 0.46 -4.22
CA LEU A 23 -7.09 0.34 -2.99
C LEU A 23 -6.60 1.39 -2.00
N HIS A 24 -7.54 2.11 -1.38
CA HIS A 24 -7.26 3.03 -0.29
C HIS A 24 -7.08 2.25 1.02
N LEU A 25 -5.98 2.49 1.72
CA LEU A 25 -5.69 1.88 3.00
C LEU A 25 -5.46 2.96 4.06
N ARG A 26 -6.09 2.77 5.22
CA ARG A 26 -5.86 3.60 6.41
C ARG A 26 -5.28 2.73 7.51
N SER A 27 -4.15 3.13 8.08
CA SER A 27 -3.52 2.39 9.18
C SER A 27 -2.76 3.34 10.09
N ASN A 28 -3.02 3.27 11.40
CA ASN A 28 -2.38 4.13 12.41
C ASN A 28 -2.46 5.63 12.09
N GLY A 29 -3.54 6.09 11.46
CA GLY A 29 -3.73 7.49 11.05
C GLY A 29 -3.05 7.88 9.73
N ASN A 30 -2.29 6.98 9.11
CA ASN A 30 -1.71 7.18 7.79
C ASN A 30 -2.64 6.67 6.70
N GLU A 31 -2.63 7.34 5.56
CA GLU A 31 -3.40 6.99 4.37
C GLU A 31 -2.43 6.67 3.23
N LEU A 32 -2.68 5.58 2.52
CA LEU A 32 -1.87 5.16 1.37
C LEU A 32 -2.70 4.46 0.32
N TRP A 33 -2.15 4.39 -0.89
CA TRP A 33 -2.73 3.68 -2.02
C TRP A 33 -1.84 2.49 -2.39
N ILE A 34 -2.45 1.31 -2.58
CA ILE A 34 -1.75 0.11 -3.05
C ILE A 34 -2.51 -0.52 -4.20
N CYS A 35 -1.83 -0.94 -5.26
CA CYS A 35 -2.51 -1.64 -6.36
C CYS A 35 -2.87 -3.08 -5.98
N SER A 36 -3.87 -3.64 -6.66
CA SER A 36 -4.30 -5.04 -6.49
C SER A 36 -3.15 -6.05 -6.67
N GLN A 37 -2.16 -5.75 -7.52
CA GLN A 37 -0.99 -6.61 -7.75
C GLN A 37 0.03 -6.56 -6.60
N CYS A 38 0.14 -5.43 -5.90
CA CYS A 38 1.05 -5.28 -4.77
C CYS A 38 0.41 -5.65 -3.43
N LEU A 39 -0.93 -5.70 -3.35
CA LEU A 39 -1.66 -6.09 -2.15
C LEU A 39 -1.21 -7.46 -1.57
N PRO A 40 -0.94 -8.51 -2.36
CA PRO A 40 -0.41 -9.76 -1.81
C PRO A 40 0.93 -9.60 -1.07
N THR A 41 1.79 -8.67 -1.50
CA THR A 41 3.05 -8.39 -0.79
C THR A 41 2.79 -7.77 0.58
N LEU A 42 1.81 -6.86 0.68
CA LEU A 42 1.40 -6.29 1.98
C LEU A 42 0.87 -7.37 2.94
N ILE A 43 0.10 -8.34 2.43
CA ILE A 43 -0.52 -9.39 3.25
C ILE A 43 0.50 -10.44 3.68
N HIS A 44 1.36 -10.91 2.78
CA HIS A 44 2.27 -12.04 3.04
C HIS A 44 3.69 -11.63 3.48
N ALA A 45 4.14 -10.42 3.15
CA ALA A 45 5.50 -9.97 3.42
C ALA A 45 5.59 -8.43 3.64
N PRO A 46 4.87 -7.87 4.63
CA PRO A 46 4.80 -6.42 4.87
C PRO A 46 6.17 -5.77 5.09
N GLN A 47 7.14 -6.50 5.63
CA GLN A 47 8.53 -6.06 5.81
C GLN A 47 9.21 -5.63 4.51
N LYS A 48 8.79 -6.13 3.34
CA LYS A 48 9.33 -5.72 2.03
C LYS A 48 8.87 -4.31 1.62
N LEU A 49 7.90 -3.74 2.32
CA LEU A 49 7.39 -2.39 2.11
C LEU A 49 8.00 -1.38 3.09
N ALA A 50 8.92 -1.83 3.96
CA ALA A 50 9.63 -0.99 4.90
C ALA A 50 10.35 0.17 4.18
N GLY A 51 10.13 1.39 4.67
CA GLY A 51 10.73 2.61 4.11
C GLY A 51 10.07 3.13 2.83
N LYS A 52 9.13 2.39 2.24
CA LYS A 52 8.25 2.89 1.16
C LYS A 52 6.97 3.51 1.69
N ILE A 53 6.52 3.04 2.84
CA ILE A 53 5.36 3.55 3.55
C ILE A 53 5.88 4.37 4.73
N GLU A 54 5.54 5.66 4.81
CA GLU A 54 5.85 6.44 6.00
C GLU A 54 5.27 5.73 7.24
N HIS A 55 6.13 5.45 8.24
CA HIS A 55 5.80 4.70 9.47
C HIS A 55 5.57 3.18 9.32
N THR A 56 6.34 2.49 8.45
CA THR A 56 6.24 1.01 8.32
C THR A 56 6.64 0.25 9.60
N ASP A 57 7.36 0.87 10.54
CA ASP A 57 7.93 0.22 11.74
C ASP A 57 6.89 -0.42 12.68
N ARG A 58 5.59 -0.20 12.44
CA ARG A 58 4.48 -0.70 13.28
C ARG A 58 3.66 -1.82 12.66
N ILE A 59 3.90 -2.17 11.39
CA ILE A 59 3.17 -3.28 10.74
C ILE A 59 3.86 -4.58 11.11
N LYS A 60 3.33 -5.27 12.13
CA LYS A 60 3.83 -6.58 12.55
C LYS A 60 3.27 -7.66 11.61
N PRO A 61 4.08 -8.66 11.19
CA PRO A 61 3.57 -9.83 10.52
C PRO A 61 2.50 -10.50 11.38
N ALA A 62 1.43 -10.99 10.75
CA ALA A 62 0.50 -11.86 11.43
C ALA A 62 1.26 -13.12 11.91
N PRO A 63 0.98 -13.63 13.12
CA PRO A 63 1.61 -14.86 13.58
C PRO A 63 1.24 -16.01 12.63
N HIS A 64 2.26 -16.67 12.09
CA HIS A 64 2.09 -17.91 11.33
C HIS A 64 1.94 -19.06 12.32
N HIS A 65 0.71 -19.54 12.50
CA HIS A 65 0.47 -20.81 13.17
C HIS A 65 0.81 -21.94 12.18
N HIS A 66 1.89 -22.67 12.46
CA HIS A 66 2.12 -23.98 11.86
C HIS A 66 1.40 -25.00 12.76
N GLU A 67 0.31 -25.56 12.26
CA GLU A 67 -0.28 -26.81 12.75
C GLU A 67 0.16 -27.96 11.84
#